data_AF-A0A2D7DDB6-F1
#
_entry.id   AF-A0A2D7DDB6-F1
#
_cell.length_a   1.000
_cell.length_b   1.000
_cell.length_c   1.000
_cell.angle_alpha   90.00
_cell.angle_beta   90.00
_cell.angle_gamma   90.00
#
_symmetry.space_group_name_H-M   'P 1'
#
loop_
_entity.id
_entity.type
_entity.pdbx_description
1 polymer ?
#
loop_
_entity_poly.entity_id
_entity_poly.type
_entity_poly.pdbx_seq_one_letter_code
_entity_poly.pdbx_strand_id
1 'polypeptide(L)'
;MKRILMFIMLAGHAVAGAQSDWSGEVVFDVNPLHTSKSQWDYIPHTIIYQTNGERWRVLEQGTSFERVWIGEHAAPEHHILFHFLGHAVELESSCSAKRTPQFKWGLAPCPWSTDALGEKLFVQDGPVQYALTERSLHTVKHSDWDRKHFHLPGGYEPMDKPGLSALLQSLGQTRH
;
A
#
# COMPACT_ATOMS: atom_id res chain seq x y z
N MET A 1 -9.69 -3.21 70.16
CA MET A 1 -10.42 -2.73 68.97
C MET A 1 -9.40 -2.16 67.99
N LYS A 2 -9.08 -2.89 66.91
CA LYS A 2 -7.96 -2.59 66.01
C LYS A 2 -8.53 -2.28 64.61
N ARG A 3 -8.26 -1.06 64.13
CA ARG A 3 -8.53 -0.60 62.75
C ARG A 3 -7.55 -1.27 61.80
N ILE A 4 -8.04 -1.83 60.69
CA ILE A 4 -7.26 -1.98 59.45
C ILE A 4 -8.19 -1.63 58.29
N LEU A 5 -7.97 -0.44 57.73
CA LEU A 5 -8.54 0.04 56.49
C LEU A 5 -7.74 -0.63 55.36
N MET A 6 -8.36 -1.49 54.56
CA MET A 6 -7.73 -2.05 53.36
C MET A 6 -8.22 -1.28 52.13
N PHE A 7 -7.39 -0.37 51.64
CA PHE A 7 -7.51 0.21 50.31
C PHE A 7 -7.05 -0.84 49.29
N ILE A 8 -7.97 -1.42 48.54
CA ILE A 8 -7.64 -2.27 47.39
C ILE A 8 -7.52 -1.33 46.19
N MET A 9 -6.28 -0.95 45.83
CA MET A 9 -5.97 -0.40 44.51
C MET A 9 -6.11 -1.52 43.47
N LEU A 10 -7.21 -1.51 42.72
CA LEU A 10 -7.31 -2.26 41.47
C LEU A 10 -6.46 -1.54 40.43
N ALA A 11 -5.22 -1.99 40.28
CA ALA A 11 -4.36 -1.60 39.17
C ALA A 11 -5.02 -2.07 37.86
N GLY A 12 -5.56 -1.10 37.11
CA GLY A 12 -6.04 -1.29 35.75
C GLY A 12 -4.90 -1.76 34.87
N HIS A 13 -4.85 -3.07 34.62
CA HIS A 13 -4.12 -3.60 33.50
C HIS A 13 -5.00 -3.33 32.28
N ALA A 14 -4.79 -2.16 31.68
CA ALA A 14 -5.15 -1.98 30.29
C ALA A 14 -4.32 -3.00 29.52
N VAL A 15 -4.89 -4.17 29.28
CA VAL A 15 -4.45 -5.04 28.20
C VAL A 15 -4.75 -4.23 26.95
N ALA A 16 -3.78 -3.44 26.50
CA ALA A 16 -3.73 -3.02 25.12
C ALA A 16 -3.70 -4.32 24.33
N GLY A 17 -4.88 -4.74 23.85
CA GLY A 17 -4.98 -5.88 22.98
C GLY A 17 -4.13 -5.55 21.77
N ALA A 18 -2.92 -6.10 21.73
CA ALA A 18 -2.20 -6.29 20.49
C ALA A 18 -3.08 -7.22 19.66
N GLN A 19 -4.05 -6.64 18.95
CA GLN A 19 -4.63 -7.26 17.79
C GLN A 19 -3.43 -7.48 16.89
N SER A 20 -2.95 -8.72 16.81
CA SER A 20 -1.80 -9.04 15.97
C SER A 20 -2.22 -8.73 14.55
N ASP A 21 -1.79 -7.58 14.04
CA ASP A 21 -2.07 -7.21 12.66
C ASP A 21 -1.43 -8.28 11.77
N TRP A 22 -2.25 -8.85 10.88
CA TRP A 22 -1.85 -9.99 10.06
C TRP A 22 -0.60 -9.66 9.25
N SER A 23 0.31 -10.63 9.14
CA SER A 23 1.49 -10.53 8.28
C SER A 23 1.46 -11.60 7.19
N GLY A 24 1.78 -11.18 5.98
CA GLY A 24 1.84 -12.07 4.83
C GLY A 24 1.79 -11.35 3.50
N GLU A 25 1.46 -12.13 2.49
CA GLU A 25 1.35 -11.73 1.11
C GLU A 25 -0.04 -12.07 0.55
N VAL A 26 -0.57 -11.17 -0.29
CA VAL A 26 -1.79 -11.40 -1.08
C VAL A 26 -1.49 -11.07 -2.53
N VAL A 27 -1.84 -12.00 -3.42
CA VAL A 27 -1.72 -11.80 -4.87
C VAL A 27 -3.10 -11.52 -5.43
N PHE A 28 -3.21 -10.48 -6.24
CA PHE A 28 -4.44 -10.04 -6.89
C PHE A 28 -4.33 -10.07 -8.41
N ASP A 29 -5.39 -10.55 -9.05
CA ASP A 29 -5.69 -10.27 -10.45
C ASP A 29 -6.29 -8.87 -10.59
N VAL A 30 -5.84 -8.14 -11.62
CA VAL A 30 -6.30 -6.78 -11.89
C VAL A 30 -7.33 -6.79 -13.02
N ASN A 31 -8.47 -6.14 -12.78
CA ASN A 31 -9.53 -5.94 -13.76
C ASN A 31 -9.70 -4.44 -14.02
N PRO A 32 -9.23 -3.92 -15.17
CA PRO A 32 -9.35 -2.51 -15.51
C PRO A 32 -10.81 -2.04 -15.56
N LEU A 33 -11.10 -0.84 -15.04
CA LEU A 33 -12.43 -0.24 -15.10
C LEU A 33 -12.37 1.03 -15.95
N HIS A 34 -13.31 1.15 -16.89
CA HIS A 34 -13.48 2.36 -17.70
C HIS A 34 -12.22 2.85 -18.44
N THR A 35 -11.45 1.94 -19.04
CA THR A 35 -10.17 2.27 -19.70
C THR A 35 -10.28 2.33 -21.23
N SER A 36 -9.62 3.31 -21.84
CA SER A 36 -9.32 3.29 -23.28
C SER A 36 -8.11 2.39 -23.57
N LYS A 37 -8.02 1.78 -24.75
CA LYS A 37 -6.92 0.83 -25.11
C LYS A 37 -5.51 1.40 -24.89
N SER A 38 -5.31 2.71 -25.06
CA SER A 38 -4.00 3.37 -24.88
C SER A 38 -3.55 3.48 -23.43
N GLN A 39 -4.42 3.20 -22.46
CA GLN A 39 -4.10 3.24 -21.03
C GLN A 39 -3.71 1.87 -20.47
N TRP A 40 -3.83 0.79 -21.26
CA TRP A 40 -3.59 -0.58 -20.80
C TRP A 40 -2.13 -0.82 -20.43
N ASP A 41 -1.18 -0.22 -21.17
CA ASP A 41 0.26 -0.41 -20.94
C ASP A 41 0.77 0.11 -19.58
N TYR A 42 -0.05 0.95 -18.92
CA TYR A 42 0.20 1.54 -17.61
C TYR A 42 -0.48 0.76 -16.46
N ILE A 43 -1.43 -0.13 -16.76
CA ILE A 43 -2.21 -0.83 -15.74
C ILE A 43 -1.58 -2.20 -15.46
N PRO A 44 -1.30 -2.54 -14.20
CA PRO A 44 -0.77 -3.87 -13.88
C PRO A 44 -1.77 -4.96 -14.22
N HIS A 45 -1.26 -6.13 -14.60
CA HIS A 45 -2.07 -7.35 -14.70
C HIS A 45 -2.18 -8.05 -13.35
N THR A 46 -1.17 -7.88 -12.49
CA THR A 46 -1.09 -8.54 -11.19
C THR A 46 -0.52 -7.59 -10.17
N ILE A 47 -1.08 -7.62 -8.97
CA ILE A 47 -0.59 -6.89 -7.81
C ILE A 47 -0.23 -7.87 -6.71
N ILE A 48 0.94 -7.67 -6.10
CA ILE A 48 1.36 -8.40 -4.91
C ILE A 48 1.40 -7.42 -3.75
N TYR A 49 0.51 -7.61 -2.78
CA TYR A 49 0.47 -6.87 -1.53
C TYR A 49 1.20 -7.66 -0.44
N GLN A 50 2.11 -7.01 0.26
CA GLN A 50 2.85 -7.59 1.38
C GLN A 50 2.73 -6.68 2.59
N THR A 51 2.57 -7.27 3.77
CA THR A 51 2.46 -6.51 5.02
C THR A 51 3.04 -7.27 6.20
N ASN A 52 3.59 -6.53 7.15
CA ASN A 52 3.93 -7.03 8.49
C ASN A 52 2.92 -6.54 9.54
N GLY A 53 1.73 -6.15 9.13
CA GLY A 53 0.68 -5.62 9.98
C GLY A 53 0.81 -4.12 10.28
N GLU A 54 2.02 -3.58 10.29
CA GLU A 54 2.31 -2.16 10.53
C GLU A 54 2.64 -1.42 9.22
N ARG A 55 3.54 -2.02 8.43
CA ARG A 55 4.05 -1.50 7.16
C ARG A 55 3.64 -2.40 6.03
N TRP A 56 3.56 -1.81 4.86
CA TRP A 56 3.14 -2.50 3.66
C TRP A 56 3.98 -2.13 2.44
N ARG A 57 3.99 -3.06 1.50
CA ARG A 57 4.64 -2.93 0.19
C ARG A 57 3.71 -3.50 -0.87
N VAL A 58 3.58 -2.79 -1.98
CA VAL A 58 2.81 -3.23 -3.15
C VAL A 58 3.75 -3.33 -4.34
N LEU A 59 3.73 -4.46 -5.02
CA LEU A 59 4.46 -4.70 -6.26
C LEU A 59 3.48 -4.85 -7.41
N GLU A 60 3.73 -4.12 -8.47
CA GLU A 60 2.96 -4.19 -9.71
C GLU A 60 3.70 -5.00 -10.77
N GLN A 61 2.97 -5.87 -11.47
CA GLN A 61 3.50 -6.73 -12.53
C GLN A 61 2.64 -6.66 -13.79
N GLY A 62 3.28 -6.82 -14.95
CA GLY A 62 2.61 -6.78 -16.26
C GLY A 62 2.47 -5.38 -16.87
N THR A 63 3.12 -4.38 -16.29
CA THR A 63 3.25 -3.01 -16.82
C THR A 63 4.54 -2.81 -17.62
N SER A 64 4.64 -1.73 -18.40
CA SER A 64 5.85 -1.37 -19.16
C SER A 64 6.98 -0.75 -18.32
N PHE A 65 6.74 -0.48 -17.04
CA PHE A 65 7.69 0.08 -16.09
C PHE A 65 7.50 -0.56 -14.71
N GLU A 66 8.56 -0.60 -13.92
CA GLU A 66 8.49 -1.16 -12.57
C GLU A 66 7.98 -0.09 -11.60
N ARG A 67 7.02 -0.48 -10.76
CA ARG A 67 6.48 0.40 -9.73
C ARG A 67 6.31 -0.33 -8.41
N VAL A 68 6.77 0.30 -7.34
CA VAL A 68 6.68 -0.20 -5.97
C VAL A 68 6.04 0.84 -5.10
N TRP A 69 5.02 0.47 -4.35
CA TRP A 69 4.39 1.38 -3.39
C TRP A 69 4.79 0.92 -2.00
N ILE A 70 5.14 1.87 -1.13
CA ILE A 70 5.60 1.59 0.23
C ILE A 70 4.91 2.56 1.17
N GLY A 71 4.45 2.06 2.31
CA GLY A 71 3.88 2.91 3.33
C GLY A 71 3.65 2.19 4.65
N GLU A 72 3.01 2.92 5.56
CA GLU A 72 2.62 2.43 6.88
C GLU A 72 1.10 2.56 7.03
N HIS A 73 0.48 1.64 7.76
CA HIS A 73 -0.94 1.74 8.07
C HIS A 73 -1.19 2.96 8.97
N ALA A 74 -2.26 3.70 8.68
CA ALA A 74 -2.63 4.96 9.35
C ALA A 74 -1.64 6.14 9.21
N ALA A 75 -0.56 6.01 8.44
CA ALA A 75 0.27 7.15 8.06
C ALA A 75 -0.49 8.12 7.14
N PRO A 76 -0.17 9.43 7.19
CA PRO A 76 -0.82 10.43 6.33
C PRO A 76 -0.37 10.33 4.86
N GLU A 77 0.72 9.62 4.58
CA GLU A 77 1.42 9.60 3.30
C GLU A 77 1.95 8.19 2.99
N HIS A 78 2.21 7.96 1.71
CA HIS A 78 2.89 6.78 1.18
C HIS A 78 3.79 7.18 0.02
N HIS A 79 4.73 6.31 -0.33
CA HIS A 79 5.73 6.53 -1.35
C HIS A 79 5.48 5.62 -2.54
N ILE A 80 5.56 6.17 -3.74
CA ILE A 80 5.47 5.42 -4.99
C ILE A 80 6.80 5.58 -5.72
N LEU A 81 7.45 4.44 -5.96
CA LEU A 81 8.76 4.35 -6.56
C LEU A 81 8.61 3.94 -8.01
N PHE A 82 9.17 4.74 -8.91
CA PHE A 82 9.13 4.50 -10.34
C PHE A 82 10.54 4.19 -10.86
N HIS A 83 10.66 3.11 -11.61
CA HIS A 83 11.84 2.84 -12.43
C HIS A 83 11.45 2.80 -13.91
N PHE A 84 11.96 3.75 -14.67
CA PHE A 84 11.76 3.81 -16.12
C PHE A 84 12.94 4.52 -16.79
N LEU A 85 13.36 4.00 -17.95
CA LEU A 85 14.34 4.64 -18.84
C LEU A 85 15.64 5.11 -18.14
N GLY A 86 16.10 4.39 -17.13
CA GLY A 86 17.31 4.72 -16.36
C GLY A 86 17.10 5.75 -15.24
N HIS A 87 15.87 6.23 -15.02
CA HIS A 87 15.50 7.10 -13.92
C HIS A 87 14.89 6.28 -12.77
N ALA A 88 15.27 6.66 -11.54
CA ALA A 88 14.73 6.14 -10.28
C ALA A 88 14.08 7.31 -9.53
N VAL A 89 12.75 7.37 -9.53
CA VAL A 89 12.00 8.51 -8.99
C VAL A 89 11.12 8.07 -7.83
N GLU A 90 11.13 8.86 -6.76
CA GLU A 90 10.22 8.70 -5.62
C GLU A 90 9.16 9.79 -5.66
N LEU A 91 7.90 9.38 -5.60
CA LEU A 91 6.75 10.28 -5.44
C LEU A 91 6.11 10.04 -4.08
N GLU A 92 6.11 11.07 -3.23
CA GLU A 92 5.30 11.08 -2.01
C GLU A 92 3.85 11.46 -2.35
N SER A 93 2.90 10.73 -1.80
CA SER A 93 1.47 10.91 -2.08
C SER A 93 0.66 10.77 -0.80
N SER A 94 -0.34 11.64 -0.67
CA SER A 94 -1.20 11.66 0.52
C SER A 94 -2.15 10.47 0.56
N CYS A 95 -2.32 9.93 1.75
CA CYS A 95 -3.42 9.06 2.09
C CYS A 95 -4.59 9.93 2.52
N SER A 96 -5.53 10.16 1.60
CA SER A 96 -6.79 10.79 1.98
C SER A 96 -7.44 9.90 3.05
N ALA A 97 -7.60 10.43 4.26
CA ALA A 97 -7.98 9.71 5.50
C ALA A 97 -9.40 9.09 5.50
N LYS A 98 -9.75 8.37 4.44
CA LYS A 98 -10.88 7.44 4.45
C LYS A 98 -10.47 6.24 5.28
N ARG A 99 -11.42 5.68 6.02
CA ARG A 99 -11.22 4.45 6.77
C ARG A 99 -10.80 3.37 5.80
N THR A 100 -9.58 2.88 5.97
CA THR A 100 -9.04 1.77 5.22
C THR A 100 -9.92 0.53 5.41
N PRO A 101 -10.34 -0.15 4.33
CA PRO A 101 -11.12 -1.37 4.45
C PRO A 101 -10.29 -2.48 5.10
N GLN A 102 -10.94 -3.31 5.90
CA GLN A 102 -10.33 -4.45 6.58
C GLN A 102 -10.85 -5.76 5.99
N PHE A 103 -9.92 -6.65 5.66
CA PHE A 103 -10.18 -7.96 5.09
C PHE A 103 -9.62 -9.05 6.01
N LYS A 104 -9.77 -10.31 5.61
CA LYS A 104 -9.22 -11.47 6.33
C LYS A 104 -7.69 -11.40 6.49
N TRP A 105 -7.04 -10.71 5.57
CA TRP A 105 -5.60 -10.46 5.52
C TRP A 105 -5.22 -9.09 6.12
N GLY A 106 -6.10 -8.48 6.93
CA GLY A 106 -5.81 -7.23 7.62
C GLY A 106 -6.25 -5.99 6.85
N LEU A 107 -5.61 -4.86 7.14
CA LEU A 107 -5.93 -3.58 6.53
C LEU A 107 -5.41 -3.52 5.10
N ALA A 108 -6.20 -2.96 4.18
CA ALA A 108 -5.71 -2.59 2.85
C ALA A 108 -4.67 -1.46 2.94
N PRO A 109 -3.74 -1.32 2.00
CA PRO A 109 -2.91 -0.12 1.93
C PRO A 109 -3.75 1.07 1.45
N CYS A 110 -3.49 2.28 1.96
CA CYS A 110 -3.99 3.48 1.28
C CYS A 110 -3.28 3.64 -0.08
N PRO A 111 -3.96 4.17 -1.12
CA PRO A 111 -5.32 4.70 -1.19
C PRO A 111 -6.37 3.68 -1.66
N TRP A 112 -6.16 2.38 -1.41
CA TRP A 112 -7.12 1.36 -1.83
C TRP A 112 -8.46 1.57 -1.12
N SER A 113 -9.54 1.30 -1.84
CA SER A 113 -10.90 1.60 -1.40
C SER A 113 -11.85 0.47 -1.77
N THR A 114 -13.04 0.47 -1.18
CA THR A 114 -14.10 -0.45 -1.57
C THR A 114 -15.25 0.28 -2.25
N ASP A 115 -16.12 -0.48 -2.91
CA ASP A 115 -17.44 0.04 -3.28
C ASP A 115 -18.28 0.35 -2.03
N ALA A 116 -19.45 0.93 -2.26
CA ALA A 116 -20.40 1.30 -1.20
C ALA A 116 -20.86 0.11 -0.36
N LEU A 117 -20.81 -1.10 -0.91
CA LEU A 117 -21.19 -2.33 -0.22
C LEU A 117 -20.03 -3.00 0.53
N GLY A 118 -18.78 -2.57 0.28
CA GLY A 118 -17.60 -3.18 0.89
C GLY A 118 -17.22 -4.53 0.26
N GLU A 119 -17.79 -4.88 -0.88
CA GLU A 119 -17.64 -6.19 -1.51
C GLU A 119 -16.48 -6.26 -2.48
N LYS A 120 -16.22 -5.14 -3.17
CA LYS A 120 -15.18 -5.05 -4.20
C LYS A 120 -14.08 -4.11 -3.77
N LEU A 121 -12.84 -4.52 -4.01
CA LEU A 121 -11.62 -3.75 -3.75
C LEU A 121 -11.18 -3.04 -5.03
N PHE A 122 -10.86 -1.75 -4.90
CA PHE A 122 -10.45 -0.89 -5.99
C PHE A 122 -9.20 -0.11 -5.64
N VAL A 123 -8.38 0.14 -6.66
CA VAL A 123 -7.30 1.10 -6.60
C VAL A 123 -7.62 2.24 -7.55
N GLN A 124 -7.45 3.46 -7.05
CA GLN A 124 -7.49 4.65 -7.88
C GLN A 124 -6.08 5.21 -8.02
N ASP A 125 -5.62 5.32 -9.26
CA ASP A 125 -4.29 5.75 -9.62
C ASP A 125 -4.39 6.81 -10.72
N GLY A 126 -4.35 8.08 -10.30
CA GLY A 126 -4.57 9.22 -11.17
C GLY A 126 -5.94 9.13 -11.88
N PRO A 127 -5.98 9.14 -13.23
CA PRO A 127 -7.21 9.05 -13.99
C PRO A 127 -7.76 7.63 -14.14
N VAL A 128 -7.02 6.61 -13.71
CA VAL A 128 -7.38 5.20 -13.89
C VAL A 128 -7.93 4.62 -12.60
N GLN A 129 -8.95 3.76 -12.74
CA GLN A 129 -9.45 2.91 -11.68
C GLN A 129 -9.42 1.46 -12.14
N TYR A 130 -9.09 0.54 -11.24
CA TYR A 130 -9.17 -0.89 -11.51
C TYR A 130 -9.62 -1.66 -10.27
N ALA A 131 -10.31 -2.77 -10.48
CA ALA A 131 -10.76 -3.68 -9.44
C ALA A 131 -9.71 -4.78 -9.20
N LEU A 132 -9.59 -5.21 -7.95
CA LEU A 132 -8.72 -6.29 -7.54
C LEU A 132 -9.55 -7.53 -7.19
N THR A 133 -9.12 -8.68 -7.70
CA THR A 133 -9.67 -9.99 -7.34
C THR A 133 -8.59 -10.81 -6.68
N GLU A 134 -8.83 -11.22 -5.43
CA GLU A 134 -7.87 -12.04 -4.68
C GLU A 134 -7.65 -13.38 -5.39
N ARG A 135 -6.39 -13.65 -5.73
CA ARG A 135 -5.94 -14.91 -6.35
C ARG A 135 -5.43 -15.88 -5.30
N SER A 136 -4.62 -15.39 -4.36
CA SER A 136 -4.04 -16.22 -3.31
C SER A 136 -3.64 -15.40 -2.09
N LEU A 137 -3.68 -16.05 -0.93
CA LEU A 137 -3.32 -15.51 0.38
C LEU A 137 -2.26 -16.42 1.02
N HIS A 138 -1.15 -15.83 1.48
CA HIS A 138 -0.07 -16.55 2.14
C HIS A 138 0.36 -15.84 3.43
N THR A 139 0.24 -16.50 4.57
CA THR A 139 0.74 -15.97 5.86
C THR A 139 2.25 -16.10 5.92
N VAL A 140 2.93 -15.02 6.31
CA VAL A 140 4.38 -14.98 6.50
C VAL A 140 4.65 -14.55 7.94
N LYS A 141 5.61 -15.19 8.62
CA LYS A 141 5.97 -14.76 9.98
C LYS A 141 6.75 -13.45 9.89
N HIS A 142 6.56 -12.57 10.87
CA HIS A 142 7.29 -11.30 10.92
C HIS A 142 8.81 -11.47 10.87
N SER A 143 9.34 -12.57 11.45
CA SER A 143 10.77 -12.91 11.45
C SER A 143 11.33 -13.30 10.09
N ASP A 144 10.46 -13.70 9.16
CA ASP A 144 10.86 -14.24 7.87
C ASP A 144 11.02 -13.14 6.82
N TRP A 145 10.57 -11.91 7.13
CA TRP A 145 10.86 -10.73 6.33
C TRP A 145 12.29 -10.22 6.55
N ASP A 146 12.92 -9.77 5.47
CA ASP A 146 14.15 -9.02 5.58
C ASP A 146 13.95 -7.75 6.40
N ARG A 147 14.96 -7.36 7.20
CA ARG A 147 14.88 -6.19 8.09
C ARG A 147 14.55 -4.87 7.36
N LYS A 148 14.82 -4.79 6.07
CA LYS A 148 14.58 -3.60 5.23
C LYS A 148 13.47 -3.82 4.21
N HIS A 149 12.73 -4.93 4.28
CA HIS A 149 11.76 -5.33 3.26
C HIS A 149 10.69 -4.27 2.99
N PHE A 150 10.25 -3.57 4.04
CA PHE A 150 9.24 -2.51 3.99
C PHE A 150 9.84 -1.10 4.08
N HIS A 151 11.16 -0.96 4.08
CA HIS A 151 11.79 0.36 4.13
C HIS A 151 11.85 0.96 2.73
N LEU A 152 11.74 2.27 2.67
CA LEU A 152 12.08 3.04 1.47
C LEU A 152 13.54 2.74 1.07
N PRO A 153 13.79 2.13 -0.10
CA PRO A 153 15.14 1.91 -0.60
C PRO A 153 15.81 3.25 -0.97
N GLY A 154 17.13 3.33 -0.80
CA GLY A 154 17.90 4.49 -1.25
C GLY A 154 18.10 4.50 -2.78
N GLY A 155 18.49 5.66 -3.30
CA GLY A 155 18.83 5.83 -4.72
C GLY A 155 17.69 6.36 -5.60
N TYR A 156 16.52 6.64 -5.02
CA TYR A 156 15.42 7.32 -5.71
C TYR A 156 15.52 8.84 -5.48
N GLU A 157 15.27 9.60 -6.54
CA GLU A 157 15.21 11.06 -6.49
C GLU A 157 13.79 11.51 -6.13
N PRO A 158 13.59 12.26 -5.03
CA PRO A 158 12.28 12.78 -4.68
C PRO A 158 11.76 13.75 -5.75
N MET A 159 10.49 13.58 -6.12
CA MET A 159 9.85 14.36 -7.16
C MET A 159 8.38 14.61 -6.81
N ASP A 160 7.86 15.77 -7.19
CA ASP A 160 6.44 16.07 -7.06
C ASP A 160 5.65 15.61 -8.30
N LYS A 161 4.31 15.56 -8.19
CA LYS A 161 3.44 15.14 -9.30
C LYS A 161 3.65 15.99 -10.57
N PRO A 162 3.76 17.34 -10.50
CA PRO A 162 4.08 18.16 -11.66
C PRO A 162 5.42 17.82 -12.31
N GLY A 163 6.48 17.64 -11.52
CA GLY A 163 7.82 17.27 -11.99
C GLY A 163 7.83 15.92 -12.69
N LEU A 164 7.15 14.92 -12.12
CA LEU A 164 7.01 13.60 -12.73
C LEU A 164 6.28 13.68 -14.07
N SER A 165 5.18 14.46 -14.13
CA SER A 165 4.44 14.69 -15.37
C SER A 165 5.31 15.34 -16.44
N ALA A 166 6.10 16.37 -16.08
CA ALA A 166 7.01 17.04 -16.99
C ALA A 166 8.12 16.10 -17.50
N LEU A 167 8.70 15.28 -16.62
CA LEU A 167 9.70 14.28 -16.97
C LEU A 167 9.13 13.27 -17.98
N LEU A 168 7.97 12.69 -17.70
CA LEU A 168 7.31 11.72 -18.59
C LEU A 168 6.97 12.34 -19.96
N GLN A 169 6.52 13.60 -19.98
CA GLN A 169 6.26 14.32 -21.24
C GLN A 169 7.54 14.54 -22.05
N SER A 170 8.65 14.93 -21.40
CA SER A 170 9.94 15.16 -22.08
C SER A 170 10.49 13.91 -22.74
N LEU A 171 10.30 12.75 -22.11
CA LEU A 171 10.73 11.44 -22.61
C LEU A 171 9.85 10.94 -23.76
N GLY A 172 8.55 11.28 -23.73
CA GLY A 172 7.63 10.98 -24.84
C GLY A 172 7.94 11.77 -26.11
N GLN A 173 8.43 13.01 -25.97
CA GLN A 173 8.79 13.87 -27.10
C GLN A 173 10.12 13.50 -27.77
N THR A 174 10.99 12.74 -27.11
CA THR A 174 12.31 12.34 -27.66
C THR A 174 12.24 11.19 -28.68
N ARG A 175 11.04 10.71 -29.02
CA ARG A 175 10.81 9.73 -30.10
C ARG A 175 10.26 10.43 -31.37
N HIS A 176 11.10 11.21 -32.04
CA HIS A 176 10.89 11.65 -33.42
C HIS A 176 12.19 11.62 -34.20
#